data_AF-A0A947KZE2-F1
#
_entry.id   AF-A0A947KZE2-F1
#
_cell.length_a   1.000
_cell.length_b   1.000
_cell.length_c   1.000
_cell.angle_alpha   90.00
_cell.angle_beta   90.00
_cell.angle_gamma   90.00
#
_symmetry.space_group_name_H-M   'P 1'
#
loop_
_entity.id
_entity.type
_entity.pdbx_description
1 polymer ?
#
loop_
_entity_poly.entity_id
_entity_poly.type
_entity_poly.pdbx_seq_one_letter_code
_entity_poly.pdbx_strand_id
1 'polypeptide(L)'
;MRFPACLCIGAILASAAPVLAQPAPTPAPASVSAPAAPAAARAPKLLVVISIDQFSTDLFGEYRNQFSGGLARLQQGAVFPNGYQSHAATETCPGHSTILTGSRPSRTGIIANEWIDQRVARADKKVYCAEDPAVPGSSSRDYTPSVKTLRVPTLGGYMKAANPATKVISVSGKDRAAIMMGGPTVDEIWWWSGNGFTSYRGTPLTPLIEQVNAGVRKSFDQPRAPMDVPEFCKPHDRAIRLSDTLSVGAG
;
A
#
# COMPACT_ATOMS: atom_id res chain seq x y z
N MET A 1 60.97 -15.76 -81.23
CA MET A 1 61.22 -14.66 -82.20
C MET A 1 61.55 -13.40 -81.43
N ARG A 2 62.66 -12.75 -81.80
CA ARG A 2 63.11 -11.35 -81.61
C ARG A 2 62.52 -10.47 -80.47
N PHE A 3 63.44 -10.05 -79.58
CA PHE A 3 63.66 -8.78 -78.84
C PHE A 3 62.79 -7.53 -79.17
N PRO A 4 62.73 -6.43 -78.35
CA PRO A 4 63.67 -6.00 -77.29
C PRO A 4 63.08 -5.36 -76.00
N ALA A 5 64.03 -4.97 -75.14
CA ALA A 5 64.02 -4.28 -73.86
C ALA A 5 63.14 -3.02 -73.69
N CYS A 6 62.75 -2.75 -72.44
CA CYS A 6 62.51 -1.41 -71.92
C CYS A 6 63.05 -1.31 -70.47
N LEU A 7 63.73 -0.21 -70.19
CA LEU A 7 64.47 0.13 -68.98
C LEU A 7 63.54 0.81 -67.96
N CYS A 8 63.51 0.38 -66.70
CA CYS A 8 62.95 1.17 -65.59
C CYS A 8 63.78 1.00 -64.31
N ILE A 9 64.15 2.14 -63.74
CA ILE A 9 64.95 2.35 -62.53
C ILE A 9 64.09 2.03 -61.30
N GLY A 10 64.61 1.21 -60.38
CA GLY A 10 63.97 0.90 -59.09
C GLY A 10 64.92 1.17 -57.93
N ALA A 11 64.59 2.18 -57.13
CA ALA A 11 65.34 2.58 -55.94
C ALA A 11 65.26 1.53 -54.82
N ILE A 12 66.41 1.26 -54.19
CA ILE A 12 66.55 0.33 -53.06
C ILE A 12 66.26 1.11 -51.77
N LEU A 13 65.11 0.83 -51.13
CA LEU A 13 64.82 1.28 -49.76
C LEU A 13 65.30 0.22 -48.76
N ALA A 14 66.21 0.61 -47.87
CA ALA A 14 66.63 -0.19 -46.73
C ALA A 14 65.56 -0.14 -45.62
N SER A 15 65.03 -1.30 -45.23
CA SER A 15 64.06 -1.47 -44.15
C SER A 15 64.77 -1.74 -42.81
N ALA A 16 64.76 -0.75 -41.92
CA ALA A 16 65.08 -0.95 -40.51
C ALA A 16 63.85 -1.56 -39.81
N ALA A 17 63.99 -2.77 -39.25
CA ALA A 17 62.96 -3.40 -38.44
C ALA A 17 62.99 -2.82 -37.02
N PRO A 18 61.87 -2.35 -36.44
CA PRO A 18 61.84 -1.92 -35.06
C PRO A 18 61.83 -3.14 -34.13
N VAL A 19 62.72 -3.14 -33.14
CA VAL A 19 62.65 -4.06 -32.00
C VAL A 19 61.44 -3.65 -31.17
N LEU A 20 60.36 -4.43 -31.23
CA LEU A 20 59.19 -4.25 -30.39
C LEU A 20 59.51 -4.74 -28.98
N ALA A 21 59.48 -3.83 -28.01
CA ALA A 21 59.52 -4.16 -26.59
C ALA A 21 58.31 -5.05 -26.23
N GLN A 22 58.57 -6.23 -25.67
CA GLN A 22 57.49 -7.07 -25.11
C GLN A 22 56.96 -6.43 -23.82
N PRO A 23 55.64 -6.26 -23.66
CA PRO A 23 55.07 -5.79 -22.39
C PRO A 23 55.29 -6.82 -21.29
N ALA A 24 55.66 -6.35 -20.10
CA ALA A 24 55.82 -7.18 -18.92
C ALA A 24 54.52 -7.91 -18.55
N PRO A 25 54.58 -9.13 -17.99
CA PRO A 25 53.38 -9.87 -17.58
C PRO A 25 52.61 -9.09 -16.51
N THR A 26 51.35 -8.81 -16.80
CA THR A 26 50.41 -8.19 -15.87
C THR A 26 50.18 -9.12 -14.68
N PRO A 27 50.33 -8.67 -13.42
CA PRO A 27 49.99 -9.49 -12.27
C PRO A 27 48.50 -9.85 -12.31
N ALA A 28 48.20 -11.13 -12.12
CA ALA A 28 46.83 -11.62 -12.08
C ALA A 28 46.04 -10.88 -10.97
N PRO A 29 44.78 -10.47 -11.23
CA PRO A 29 43.98 -9.82 -10.21
C PRO A 29 43.83 -10.77 -9.02
N ALA A 30 44.16 -10.26 -7.83
CA ALA A 30 43.94 -11.00 -6.59
C ALA A 30 42.46 -11.40 -6.49
N SER A 31 42.19 -12.68 -6.26
CA SER A 31 40.84 -13.21 -6.07
C SER A 31 40.28 -12.63 -4.77
N VAL A 32 39.53 -11.54 -4.88
CA VAL A 32 38.75 -11.00 -3.76
C VAL A 32 37.60 -11.97 -3.55
N SER A 33 37.62 -12.73 -2.45
CA SER A 33 36.50 -13.58 -2.07
C SER A 33 35.25 -12.71 -1.94
N ALA A 34 34.22 -12.99 -2.74
CA ALA A 34 32.93 -12.33 -2.60
C ALA A 34 32.44 -12.48 -1.15
N PRO A 35 31.90 -11.42 -0.52
CA PRO A 35 31.32 -11.55 0.81
C PRO A 35 30.27 -12.66 0.79
N ALA A 36 30.29 -13.53 1.80
CA ALA A 36 29.30 -14.57 1.96
C ALA A 36 27.90 -13.93 1.93
N ALA A 37 27.00 -14.46 1.08
CA ALA A 37 25.62 -14.01 1.04
C ALA A 37 25.03 -14.12 2.46
N PRO A 38 24.37 -13.07 2.98
CA PRO A 38 23.76 -13.13 4.29
C PRO A 38 22.82 -14.34 4.35
N ALA A 39 22.88 -15.10 5.44
CA ALA A 39 22.00 -16.25 5.66
C ALA A 39 20.55 -15.83 5.37
N ALA A 40 19.87 -16.59 4.52
CA ALA A 40 18.52 -16.28 4.08
C ALA A 40 17.63 -16.06 5.32
N ALA A 41 17.22 -14.81 5.54
CA ALA A 41 16.34 -14.47 6.65
C ALA A 41 15.08 -15.33 6.54
N ARG A 42 14.71 -16.01 7.63
CA ARG A 42 13.50 -16.83 7.67
C ARG A 42 12.29 -15.96 7.32
N ALA A 43 11.44 -16.46 6.41
CA ALA A 43 10.21 -15.77 6.04
C ALA A 43 9.33 -15.51 7.29
N PRO A 44 8.77 -14.30 7.46
CA PRO A 44 7.87 -13.99 8.57
C PRO A 44 6.66 -14.93 8.61
N LYS A 45 6.22 -15.28 9.82
CA LYS A 45 5.01 -16.12 10.02
C LYS A 45 3.71 -15.33 9.98
N LEU A 46 3.79 -14.00 10.16
CA LEU A 46 2.65 -13.09 10.15
C LEU A 46 3.06 -11.79 9.45
N LEU A 47 2.20 -11.30 8.57
CA LEU A 47 2.30 -9.97 7.97
C LEU A 47 1.18 -9.11 8.55
N VAL A 48 1.55 -7.97 9.16
CA VAL A 48 0.60 -6.99 9.67
C VAL A 48 0.76 -5.73 8.82
N VAL A 49 -0.30 -5.38 8.09
CA VAL A 49 -0.32 -4.19 7.22
C VAL A 49 -1.38 -3.24 7.75
N ILE A 50 -0.94 -2.03 8.11
CA ILE A 50 -1.76 -1.02 8.76
C ILE A 50 -1.90 0.16 7.81
N SER A 51 -3.14 0.51 7.47
CA SER A 51 -3.48 1.75 6.77
C SER A 51 -4.13 2.70 7.78
N ILE A 52 -3.47 3.83 8.07
CA ILE A 52 -4.05 4.90 8.89
C ILE A 52 -4.68 5.88 7.90
N ASP A 53 -6.02 5.89 7.85
CA ASP A 53 -6.77 6.71 6.89
C ASP A 53 -6.44 8.20 7.10
N GLN A 54 -6.11 8.89 6.01
CA GLN A 54 -5.70 10.29 5.99
C GLN A 54 -4.39 10.63 6.75
N PHE A 55 -3.53 9.66 7.07
CA PHE A 55 -2.22 9.93 7.68
C PHE A 55 -1.18 10.37 6.64
N SER A 56 -1.20 11.66 6.29
CA SER A 56 -0.32 12.24 5.27
C SER A 56 1.15 12.27 5.72
N THR A 57 2.05 12.40 4.74
CA THR A 57 3.49 12.62 5.00
C THR A 57 3.74 13.91 5.76
N ASP A 58 2.91 14.94 5.56
CA ASP A 58 3.00 16.22 6.28
C ASP A 58 2.64 16.04 7.75
N LEU A 59 1.52 15.37 8.03
CA LEU A 59 1.06 15.08 9.40
C LEU A 59 2.06 14.17 10.14
N PHE A 60 2.57 13.15 9.44
CA PHE A 60 3.67 12.34 9.95
C PHE A 60 4.91 13.19 10.25
N GLY A 61 5.31 14.06 9.31
CA GLY A 61 6.50 14.90 9.41
C GLY A 61 6.41 15.96 10.52
N GLU A 62 5.22 16.49 10.78
CA GLU A 62 4.96 17.46 11.85
C GLU A 62 5.15 16.81 13.23
N TYR A 63 4.55 15.62 13.46
CA TYR A 63 4.53 14.98 14.77
C TYR A 63 5.57 13.88 14.97
N ARG A 64 6.41 13.55 13.97
CA ARG A 64 7.37 12.44 14.03
C ARG A 64 8.28 12.45 15.27
N ASN A 65 8.67 13.62 15.76
CA ASN A 65 9.56 13.76 16.91
C ASN A 65 8.82 13.67 18.25
N GLN A 66 7.48 13.67 18.24
CA GLN A 66 6.63 13.54 19.43
C GLN A 66 6.20 12.09 19.68
N PHE A 67 6.46 11.18 18.75
CA PHE A 67 6.08 9.78 18.93
C PHE A 67 6.92 9.11 20.02
N SER A 68 6.25 8.42 20.95
CA SER A 68 6.88 7.63 22.02
C SER A 68 6.44 6.15 22.04
N GLY A 69 5.40 5.79 21.27
CA GLY A 69 4.80 4.47 21.24
C GLY A 69 5.06 3.69 19.94
N GLY A 70 4.01 3.09 19.38
CA GLY A 70 4.10 2.23 18.18
C GLY A 70 4.73 2.92 16.97
N LEU A 71 4.39 4.19 16.70
CA LEU A 71 4.99 4.94 15.60
C LEU A 71 6.50 5.20 15.82
N ALA A 72 6.94 5.42 17.07
CA ALA A 72 8.35 5.55 17.41
C ALA A 72 9.11 4.23 17.17
N ARG A 73 8.48 3.09 17.49
CA ARG A 73 9.02 1.76 17.15
C ARG A 73 9.17 1.59 15.63
N LEU A 74 8.18 2.00 14.84
CA LEU A 74 8.23 1.87 13.38
C LEU A 74 9.34 2.72 12.75
N GLN A 75 9.72 3.85 13.37
CA GLN A 75 10.86 4.67 12.91
C GLN A 75 12.22 3.96 13.01
N GLN A 76 12.32 2.87 13.79
CA GLN A 76 13.53 2.03 13.88
C GLN A 76 13.65 1.02 12.71
N GLY A 77 12.62 0.92 11.86
CA GLY A 77 12.59 0.05 10.68
C GLY A 77 13.04 0.74 9.39
N ALA A 78 12.62 0.18 8.26
CA ALA A 78 12.80 0.84 6.96
C ALA A 78 11.74 1.94 6.79
N VAL A 79 12.17 3.20 6.78
CA VAL A 79 11.29 4.37 6.72
C VAL A 79 11.36 5.03 5.34
N PHE A 80 10.21 5.14 4.69
CA PHE A 80 10.04 5.84 3.41
C PHE A 80 9.13 7.06 3.63
N PRO A 81 9.69 8.23 4.01
CA PRO A 81 8.89 9.41 4.36
C PRO A 81 8.23 10.07 3.15
N ASN A 82 8.66 9.73 1.93
CA ASN A 82 8.15 10.26 0.67
C ASN A 82 7.43 9.17 -0.15
N GLY A 83 6.52 8.44 0.51
CA GLY A 83 5.63 7.48 -0.15
C GLY A 83 4.47 8.18 -0.85
N TYR A 84 4.03 7.67 -2.00
CA TYR A 84 2.96 8.27 -2.78
C TYR A 84 1.82 7.30 -3.07
N GLN A 85 0.60 7.73 -2.76
CA GLN A 85 -0.57 7.31 -3.53
C GLN A 85 -0.55 8.07 -4.85
N SER A 86 0.16 7.52 -5.84
CA SER A 86 0.64 8.26 -7.02
C SER A 86 -0.42 8.64 -8.06
N HIS A 87 -1.70 8.48 -7.75
CA HIS A 87 -2.81 8.69 -8.67
C HIS A 87 -3.56 9.98 -8.29
N ALA A 88 -4.29 10.57 -9.24
CA ALA A 88 -4.96 11.84 -9.03
C ALA A 88 -6.14 11.76 -8.02
N ALA A 89 -6.85 10.63 -7.99
CA ALA A 89 -8.01 10.43 -7.11
C ALA A 89 -7.58 10.04 -5.69
N THR A 90 -7.10 11.00 -4.91
CA THR A 90 -6.58 10.82 -3.53
C THR A 90 -7.71 10.60 -2.52
N GLU A 91 -8.50 9.56 -2.73
CA GLU A 91 -9.64 9.16 -1.93
C GLU A 91 -9.38 7.82 -1.22
N THR A 92 -10.20 7.48 -0.22
CA THR A 92 -10.05 6.25 0.57
C THR A 92 -10.03 4.98 -0.29
N CYS A 93 -11.00 4.80 -1.18
CA CYS A 93 -11.15 3.54 -1.93
C CYS A 93 -10.02 3.30 -2.95
N PRO A 94 -9.69 4.28 -3.82
CA PRO A 94 -8.54 4.17 -4.72
C PRO A 94 -7.25 3.89 -3.95
N GLY A 95 -7.01 4.63 -2.86
CA GLY A 95 -5.84 4.47 -2.00
C GLY A 95 -5.72 3.06 -1.41
N HIS A 96 -6.77 2.55 -0.77
CA HIS A 96 -6.74 1.21 -0.16
C HIS A 96 -6.61 0.09 -1.21
N SER A 97 -7.13 0.31 -2.43
CA SER A 97 -6.99 -0.67 -3.51
C SER A 97 -5.54 -0.89 -3.94
N THR A 98 -4.62 0.05 -3.69
CA THR A 98 -3.22 -0.09 -4.12
C THR A 98 -2.34 -0.84 -3.11
N ILE A 99 -2.62 -0.69 -1.82
CA ILE A 99 -1.73 -1.06 -0.70
C ILE A 99 -1.32 -2.52 -0.77
N LEU A 100 -2.30 -3.41 -0.99
CA LEU A 100 -2.07 -4.86 -1.01
C LEU A 100 -2.23 -5.49 -2.39
N THR A 101 -2.36 -4.72 -3.46
CA THR A 101 -2.47 -5.28 -4.81
C THR A 101 -1.22 -5.04 -5.67
N GLY A 102 -0.33 -4.14 -5.22
CA GLY A 102 0.78 -3.65 -6.05
C GLY A 102 0.31 -2.98 -7.35
N SER A 103 -0.97 -2.64 -7.45
CA SER A 103 -1.64 -2.19 -8.66
C SER A 103 -2.24 -0.80 -8.45
N ARG A 104 -2.06 0.11 -9.41
CA ARG A 104 -2.67 1.44 -9.39
C ARG A 104 -4.18 1.36 -9.68
N PRO A 105 -4.97 2.39 -9.35
CA PRO A 105 -6.41 2.48 -9.67
C PRO A 105 -6.77 2.15 -11.12
N SER A 106 -5.92 2.53 -12.07
CA SER A 106 -6.08 2.20 -13.49
C SER A 106 -6.15 0.69 -13.78
N ARG A 107 -5.57 -0.13 -12.91
CA ARG A 107 -5.60 -1.60 -12.98
C ARG A 107 -6.57 -2.21 -11.98
N THR A 108 -6.66 -1.68 -10.75
CA THR A 108 -7.58 -2.21 -9.74
C THR A 108 -9.05 -1.99 -10.13
N GLY A 109 -9.32 -0.98 -10.97
CA GLY A 109 -10.67 -0.57 -11.36
C GLY A 109 -11.34 0.38 -10.35
N ILE A 110 -10.70 0.66 -9.23
CA ILE A 110 -11.23 1.50 -8.15
C ILE A 110 -10.73 2.93 -8.31
N ILE A 111 -11.44 3.72 -9.12
CA ILE A 111 -11.00 5.06 -9.55
C ILE A 111 -11.48 6.20 -8.67
N ALA A 112 -12.48 5.95 -7.82
CA ALA A 112 -13.06 6.88 -6.85
C ALA A 112 -13.79 6.08 -5.75
N ASN A 113 -14.23 6.75 -4.69
CA ASN A 113 -15.18 6.23 -3.71
C ASN A 113 -16.55 5.99 -4.34
N GLU A 114 -16.92 6.82 -5.32
CA GLU A 114 -18.16 6.70 -6.10
C GLU A 114 -17.89 7.12 -7.54
N TRP A 115 -18.49 6.45 -8.52
CA TRP A 115 -18.44 6.87 -9.93
C TRP A 115 -19.78 6.65 -10.61
N ILE A 116 -19.96 7.22 -11.81
CA ILE A 116 -21.15 6.99 -12.63
C ILE A 116 -20.89 5.85 -13.61
N ASP A 117 -21.75 4.83 -13.64
CA ASP A 117 -21.78 3.81 -14.68
C ASP A 117 -23.15 3.77 -15.35
N GLN A 118 -23.24 4.29 -16.57
CA GLN A 118 -24.50 4.32 -17.32
C GLN A 118 -25.03 2.92 -17.69
N ARG A 119 -24.21 1.87 -17.55
CA ARG A 119 -24.56 0.48 -17.89
C ARG A 119 -25.23 -0.27 -16.75
N VAL A 120 -25.22 0.25 -15.51
CA VAL A 120 -25.93 -0.44 -14.41
C VAL A 120 -27.44 -0.42 -14.67
N ALA A 121 -28.11 -1.53 -14.38
CA ALA A 121 -29.53 -1.69 -14.71
C ALA A 121 -30.45 -0.82 -13.84
N ARG A 122 -30.09 -0.60 -12.57
CA ARG A 122 -30.88 0.22 -11.63
C ARG A 122 -30.95 1.69 -12.03
N ALA A 123 -31.95 2.41 -11.52
CA ALA A 123 -32.15 3.84 -11.81
C ALA A 123 -30.97 4.70 -11.34
N ASP A 124 -30.45 4.42 -10.14
CA ASP A 124 -29.27 5.10 -9.61
C ASP A 124 -27.99 4.67 -10.34
N LYS A 125 -27.48 5.55 -11.22
CA LYS A 125 -26.27 5.30 -12.02
C LYS A 125 -24.98 5.53 -11.24
N LYS A 126 -25.06 6.02 -10.01
CA LYS A 126 -23.91 6.09 -9.13
C LYS A 126 -23.60 4.71 -8.58
N VAL A 127 -22.32 4.36 -8.58
CA VAL A 127 -21.78 3.12 -8.04
C VAL A 127 -20.83 3.46 -6.91
N TYR A 128 -21.10 2.95 -5.72
CA TYR A 128 -20.20 2.96 -4.57
C TYR A 128 -19.07 1.95 -4.79
N CYS A 129 -17.86 2.34 -4.39
CA CYS A 129 -16.67 1.57 -4.75
C CYS A 129 -16.61 0.15 -4.20
N ALA A 130 -17.33 -0.15 -3.13
CA ALA A 130 -17.32 -1.45 -2.47
C ALA A 130 -18.74 -2.03 -2.39
N GLU A 131 -19.57 -1.86 -3.41
CA GLU A 131 -20.89 -2.48 -3.51
C GLU A 131 -20.99 -3.57 -4.59
N ASP A 132 -22.09 -4.33 -4.55
CA ASP A 132 -22.60 -5.07 -5.69
C ASP A 132 -23.79 -4.33 -6.32
N PRO A 133 -23.61 -3.61 -7.45
CA PRO A 133 -24.68 -2.84 -8.07
C PRO A 133 -25.74 -3.72 -8.76
N ALA A 134 -25.51 -5.04 -8.85
CA ALA A 134 -26.47 -5.98 -9.41
C ALA A 134 -27.50 -6.48 -8.39
N VAL A 135 -27.35 -6.16 -7.09
CA VAL A 135 -28.33 -6.56 -6.06
C VAL A 135 -29.66 -5.85 -6.31
N PRO A 136 -30.79 -6.59 -6.47
CA PRO A 136 -32.10 -5.99 -6.69
C PRO A 136 -32.49 -5.02 -5.56
N GLY A 137 -33.02 -3.86 -5.94
CA GLY A 137 -33.44 -2.81 -4.99
C GLY A 137 -32.31 -1.98 -4.38
N SER A 138 -31.03 -2.28 -4.66
CA SER A 138 -29.91 -1.50 -4.15
C SER A 138 -29.81 -0.10 -4.79
N SER A 139 -29.15 0.82 -4.10
CA SER A 139 -28.69 2.13 -4.60
C SER A 139 -27.32 2.44 -4.01
N SER A 140 -26.65 3.50 -4.47
CA SER A 140 -25.40 3.98 -3.88
C SER A 140 -25.53 4.41 -2.41
N ARG A 141 -26.76 4.67 -1.94
CA ARG A 141 -27.07 5.04 -0.53
C ARG A 141 -27.58 3.87 0.30
N ASP A 142 -28.14 2.86 -0.34
CA ASP A 142 -28.62 1.61 0.27
C ASP A 142 -28.03 0.43 -0.52
N TYR A 143 -26.79 0.11 -0.18
CA TYR A 143 -25.95 -0.83 -0.93
C TYR A 143 -25.71 -2.12 -0.15
N THR A 144 -25.27 -3.15 -0.88
CA THR A 144 -24.73 -4.37 -0.27
C THR A 144 -23.21 -4.36 -0.41
N PRO A 145 -22.44 -4.30 0.69
CA PRO A 145 -20.98 -4.34 0.63
C PRO A 145 -20.48 -5.56 -0.14
N SER A 146 -19.51 -5.35 -1.05
CA SER A 146 -18.98 -6.38 -1.94
C SER A 146 -17.61 -6.01 -2.48
N VAL A 147 -16.84 -7.02 -2.85
CA VAL A 147 -15.52 -6.90 -3.50
C VAL A 147 -15.60 -6.90 -5.03
N LYS A 148 -16.80 -7.04 -5.62
CA LYS A 148 -17.00 -7.27 -7.06
C LYS A 148 -16.40 -6.21 -8.00
N THR A 149 -16.24 -4.99 -7.51
CA THR A 149 -15.65 -3.87 -8.26
C THR A 149 -14.12 -3.97 -8.38
N LEU A 150 -13.45 -4.70 -7.48
CA LEU A 150 -12.01 -4.90 -7.49
C LEU A 150 -11.61 -5.93 -8.53
N ARG A 151 -10.75 -5.53 -9.48
CA ARG A 151 -10.40 -6.34 -10.68
C ARG A 151 -9.14 -7.19 -10.54
N VAL A 152 -8.47 -7.13 -9.40
CA VAL A 152 -7.19 -7.80 -9.17
C VAL A 152 -7.17 -8.53 -7.83
N PRO A 153 -6.41 -9.61 -7.69
CA PRO A 153 -6.17 -10.23 -6.39
C PRO A 153 -5.33 -9.31 -5.49
N THR A 154 -5.48 -9.51 -4.18
CA THR A 154 -4.61 -8.92 -3.15
C THR A 154 -3.43 -9.84 -2.86
N LEU A 155 -2.45 -9.35 -2.10
CA LEU A 155 -1.31 -10.12 -1.60
C LEU A 155 -1.78 -11.35 -0.83
N GLY A 156 -2.81 -11.20 0.01
CA GLY A 156 -3.44 -12.33 0.69
C GLY A 156 -3.99 -13.38 -0.27
N GLY A 157 -4.60 -12.94 -1.38
CA GLY A 157 -5.04 -13.84 -2.45
C GLY A 157 -3.89 -14.58 -3.14
N TYR A 158 -2.80 -13.90 -3.48
CA TYR A 158 -1.61 -14.57 -4.02
C TYR A 158 -0.98 -15.55 -3.02
N MET A 159 -0.89 -15.19 -1.74
CA MET A 159 -0.38 -16.08 -0.70
C MET A 159 -1.25 -17.33 -0.56
N LYS A 160 -2.58 -17.18 -0.58
CA LYS A 160 -3.51 -18.32 -0.51
C LYS A 160 -3.46 -19.20 -1.76
N ALA A 161 -3.29 -18.61 -2.94
CA ALA A 161 -3.10 -19.36 -4.17
C ALA A 161 -1.81 -20.21 -4.13
N ALA A 162 -0.74 -19.70 -3.51
CA ALA A 162 0.51 -20.43 -3.32
C ALA A 162 0.43 -21.47 -2.18
N ASN A 163 -0.31 -21.17 -1.11
CA ASN A 163 -0.52 -22.05 0.02
C ASN A 163 -1.96 -21.90 0.57
N PRO A 164 -2.85 -22.86 0.31
CA PRO A 164 -4.24 -22.81 0.79
C PRO A 164 -4.38 -22.74 2.32
N ALA A 165 -3.34 -23.09 3.09
CA ALA A 165 -3.34 -22.96 4.54
C ALA A 165 -3.15 -21.51 5.03
N THR A 166 -2.78 -20.57 4.15
CA THR A 166 -2.67 -19.15 4.50
C THR A 166 -4.01 -18.60 4.98
N LYS A 167 -3.97 -17.86 6.09
CA LYS A 167 -5.10 -17.08 6.61
C LYS A 167 -4.97 -15.62 6.25
N VAL A 168 -6.04 -15.05 5.70
CA VAL A 168 -6.17 -13.66 5.28
C VAL A 168 -7.30 -13.03 6.09
N ILE A 169 -6.96 -12.04 6.91
CA ILE A 169 -7.88 -11.36 7.81
C ILE A 169 -7.81 -9.87 7.52
N SER A 170 -8.95 -9.18 7.42
CA SER A 170 -9.00 -7.74 7.22
C SER A 170 -10.03 -7.08 8.12
N VAL A 171 -9.61 -6.08 8.89
CA VAL A 171 -10.48 -5.38 9.84
C VAL A 171 -10.30 -3.88 9.66
N SER A 172 -11.39 -3.11 9.66
CA SER A 172 -11.33 -1.65 9.53
C SER A 172 -12.50 -0.91 10.18
N GLY A 173 -12.37 0.39 10.39
CA GLY A 173 -13.50 1.26 10.71
C GLY A 173 -14.41 1.56 9.51
N LYS A 174 -14.00 1.19 8.29
CA LYS A 174 -14.76 1.39 7.04
C LYS A 174 -14.81 0.09 6.25
N ASP A 175 -15.99 -0.27 5.76
CA ASP A 175 -16.22 -1.40 4.86
C ASP A 175 -15.23 -1.41 3.67
N ARG A 176 -15.15 -0.33 2.90
CA ARG A 176 -14.29 -0.23 1.72
C ARG A 176 -12.81 -0.40 2.01
N ALA A 177 -12.34 0.00 3.19
CA ALA A 177 -10.94 -0.18 3.57
C ALA A 177 -10.65 -1.67 3.86
N ALA A 178 -11.53 -2.35 4.60
CA ALA A 178 -11.42 -3.78 4.85
C ALA A 178 -11.55 -4.58 3.54
N ILE A 179 -12.52 -4.25 2.70
CA ILE A 179 -12.81 -4.97 1.45
C ILE A 179 -11.66 -4.87 0.46
N MET A 180 -11.13 -3.66 0.23
CA MET A 180 -10.06 -3.45 -0.76
C MET A 180 -8.72 -4.04 -0.32
N MET A 181 -8.47 -4.13 1.00
CA MET A 181 -7.26 -4.75 1.53
C MET A 181 -7.40 -6.27 1.69
N GLY A 182 -8.59 -6.78 2.03
CA GLY A 182 -8.87 -8.21 2.17
C GLY A 182 -8.92 -8.93 0.83
N GLY A 183 -9.61 -8.35 -0.16
CA GLY A 183 -9.78 -8.96 -1.47
C GLY A 183 -10.74 -10.16 -1.46
N PRO A 184 -10.92 -10.82 -2.62
CA PRO A 184 -12.01 -11.78 -2.83
C PRO A 184 -11.84 -13.13 -2.12
N THR A 185 -10.65 -13.44 -1.60
CA THR A 185 -10.33 -14.72 -0.96
C THR A 185 -10.05 -14.58 0.54
N VAL A 186 -10.53 -13.50 1.15
CA VAL A 186 -10.42 -13.22 2.59
C VAL A 186 -11.11 -14.32 3.40
N ASP A 187 -10.50 -14.76 4.52
CA ASP A 187 -11.13 -15.70 5.45
C ASP A 187 -12.06 -14.97 6.42
N GLU A 188 -11.59 -13.86 6.98
CA GLU A 188 -12.29 -13.08 7.99
C GLU A 188 -12.24 -11.60 7.61
N ILE A 189 -13.41 -10.98 7.49
CA ILE A 189 -13.51 -9.57 7.13
C ILE A 189 -14.52 -8.87 8.02
N TRP A 190 -14.09 -7.78 8.67
CA TRP A 190 -14.91 -7.08 9.65
C TRP A 190 -14.78 -5.57 9.50
N TRP A 191 -15.90 -4.87 9.55
CA TRP A 191 -15.89 -3.41 9.58
C TRP A 191 -16.91 -2.84 10.55
N TRP A 192 -16.65 -1.62 11.03
CA TRP A 192 -17.56 -0.91 11.92
C TRP A 192 -18.83 -0.45 11.17
N SER A 193 -20.01 -0.77 11.72
CA SER A 193 -21.32 -0.36 11.18
C SER A 193 -22.07 0.64 12.06
N GLY A 194 -21.37 1.32 12.97
CA GLY A 194 -21.95 2.35 13.85
C GLY A 194 -22.24 1.88 15.28
N ASN A 195 -22.61 0.61 15.47
CA ASN A 195 -22.93 0.03 16.79
C ASN A 195 -22.19 -1.29 17.07
N GLY A 196 -21.35 -1.75 16.15
CA GLY A 196 -20.60 -2.99 16.23
C GLY A 196 -19.79 -3.23 14.96
N PHE A 197 -18.87 -4.19 15.02
CA PHE A 197 -18.26 -4.79 13.84
C PHE A 197 -19.23 -5.78 13.20
N THR A 198 -19.34 -5.70 11.88
CA THR A 198 -20.15 -6.60 11.03
C THR A 198 -19.32 -7.06 9.83
N SER A 199 -19.89 -7.94 9.01
CA SER A 199 -19.28 -8.48 7.80
C SER A 199 -20.28 -8.48 6.65
N TYR A 200 -19.99 -9.22 5.57
CA TYR A 200 -20.90 -9.35 4.43
C TYR A 200 -22.27 -9.89 4.86
N ARG A 201 -23.31 -9.51 4.13
CA ARG A 201 -24.69 -9.98 4.36
C ARG A 201 -24.71 -11.51 4.49
N GLY A 202 -25.31 -12.01 5.57
CA GLY A 202 -25.44 -13.44 5.84
C GLY A 202 -24.24 -14.07 6.58
N THR A 203 -23.16 -13.31 6.81
CA THR A 203 -22.04 -13.79 7.63
C THR A 203 -22.41 -13.70 9.12
N PRO A 204 -22.48 -14.81 9.85
CA PRO A 204 -22.77 -14.78 11.29
C PRO A 204 -21.59 -14.17 12.06
N LEU A 205 -21.88 -13.50 13.18
CA LEU A 205 -20.82 -13.08 14.10
C LEU A 205 -20.15 -14.32 14.70
N THR A 206 -18.82 -14.30 14.78
CA THR A 206 -18.09 -15.31 15.54
C THR A 206 -18.13 -14.96 17.04
N PRO A 207 -17.92 -15.93 17.96
CA PRO A 207 -17.89 -15.64 19.39
C PRO A 207 -16.89 -14.54 19.78
N LEU A 208 -15.76 -14.46 19.06
CA LEU A 208 -14.77 -13.40 19.25
C LEU A 208 -15.36 -12.02 18.90
N ILE A 209 -16.06 -11.91 17.76
CA ILE A 209 -16.64 -10.64 17.32
C ILE A 209 -17.82 -10.25 18.21
N GLU A 210 -18.62 -11.21 18.69
CA GLU A 210 -19.66 -10.95 19.70
C GLU A 210 -19.05 -10.36 20.98
N GLN A 211 -17.95 -10.95 21.46
CA GLN A 211 -17.22 -10.46 22.63
C GLN A 211 -16.64 -9.06 22.39
N VAL A 212 -16.04 -8.80 21.23
CA VAL A 212 -15.53 -7.47 20.84
C VAL A 212 -16.67 -6.46 20.83
N ASN A 213 -17.79 -6.76 20.17
CA ASN A 213 -18.94 -5.88 20.09
C ASN A 213 -19.58 -5.62 21.47
N ALA A 214 -19.60 -6.61 22.37
CA ALA A 214 -20.03 -6.42 23.75
C ALA A 214 -19.10 -5.48 24.52
N GLY A 215 -17.78 -5.66 24.38
CA GLY A 215 -16.77 -4.79 25.00
C GLY A 215 -16.82 -3.34 24.50
N VAL A 216 -17.01 -3.14 23.20
CA VAL A 216 -17.15 -1.82 22.61
C VAL A 216 -18.39 -1.11 23.13
N ARG A 217 -19.55 -1.78 23.14
CA ARG A 217 -20.80 -1.20 23.71
C ARG A 217 -20.61 -0.77 25.15
N LYS A 218 -20.03 -1.64 25.99
CA LYS A 218 -19.71 -1.33 27.38
C LYS A 218 -18.79 -0.10 27.52
N SER A 219 -17.90 0.12 26.55
CA SER A 219 -16.97 1.26 26.55
C SER A 219 -17.62 2.59 26.15
N PHE A 220 -18.70 2.56 25.37
CA PHE A 220 -19.46 3.77 25.00
C PHE A 220 -20.38 4.24 26.13
N ASP A 221 -20.88 3.31 26.94
CA ASP A 221 -21.76 3.62 28.08
C ASP A 221 -20.98 4.17 29.30
N GLN A 222 -19.65 4.20 29.23
CA GLN A 222 -18.80 4.70 30.31
C GLN A 222 -18.31 6.11 30.01
N PRO A 223 -18.52 7.10 30.91
CA PRO A 223 -17.91 8.41 30.77
C PRO A 223 -16.40 8.24 30.79
N ARG A 224 -15.72 8.79 29.78
CA ARG A 224 -14.26 8.85 29.75
C ARG A 224 -13.82 10.16 30.39
N ALA A 225 -12.81 10.06 31.27
CA ALA A 225 -12.12 11.25 31.72
C ALA A 225 -11.57 12.01 30.49
N PRO A 226 -11.56 13.36 30.53
CA PRO A 226 -10.88 14.14 29.50
C PRO A 226 -9.44 13.63 29.31
N MET A 227 -9.00 13.54 28.06
CA MET A 227 -7.60 13.23 27.79
C MET A 227 -6.76 14.48 28.09
N ASP A 228 -5.63 14.29 28.77
CA ASP A 228 -4.68 15.37 28.98
C ASP A 228 -4.17 15.87 27.63
N VAL A 229 -4.27 17.18 27.41
CA VAL A 229 -3.74 17.83 26.21
C VAL A 229 -2.22 17.86 26.31
N PRO A 230 -1.48 17.19 25.40
CA PRO A 230 -0.02 17.22 25.43
C PRO A 230 0.52 18.65 25.36
N GLU A 231 1.65 18.93 26.01
CA GLU A 231 2.24 20.29 26.04
C GLU A 231 2.38 20.92 24.64
N PHE A 232 2.80 20.14 23.65
CA PHE A 232 2.95 20.62 22.27
C PHE A 232 1.60 20.91 21.57
N CYS A 233 0.48 20.37 22.08
CA CYS A 233 -0.87 20.64 21.58
C CYS A 233 -1.51 21.86 22.26
N LYS A 234 -1.10 22.21 23.48
CA LYS A 234 -1.72 23.31 24.25
C LYS A 234 -1.77 24.65 23.50
N PRO A 235 -0.73 25.09 22.75
CA PRO A 235 -0.82 26.33 21.98
C PRO A 235 -1.88 26.32 20.86
N HIS A 236 -2.32 25.14 20.43
CA HIS A 236 -3.34 24.94 19.40
C HIS A 236 -4.73 24.70 19.97
N ASP A 237 -4.82 24.41 21.28
CA ASP A 237 -6.09 24.18 21.96
C ASP A 237 -6.80 25.51 22.17
N ARG A 238 -7.94 25.68 21.49
CA ARG A 238 -8.77 26.87 21.55
C ARG A 238 -10.22 26.48 21.42
N ALA A 239 -11.10 27.16 22.15
CA ALA A 239 -12.53 27.01 21.94
C ALA A 239 -12.95 27.48 20.54
N ILE A 240 -13.57 26.58 19.80
CA ILE A 240 -14.28 26.86 18.57
C ILE A 240 -15.76 26.84 18.90
N ARG A 241 -16.40 28.00 18.80
CA ARG A 241 -17.84 28.14 19.03
C ARG A 241 -18.60 27.57 17.83
N LEU A 242 -19.42 26.55 18.08
CA LEU A 242 -20.29 25.91 17.08
C LEU A 242 -21.68 26.53 17.08
N SER A 243 -22.15 27.01 18.24
CA SER A 243 -23.40 27.76 18.40
C SER A 243 -23.34 28.63 19.67
N ASP A 244 -24.43 29.36 19.95
CA ASP A 244 -24.53 30.17 21.18
C ASP A 244 -24.37 29.33 22.46
N THR A 245 -24.69 28.05 22.42
CA THR A 245 -24.66 27.13 23.57
C THR A 245 -23.61 26.02 23.47
N LEU A 246 -22.87 25.93 22.35
CA LEU A 246 -21.96 24.83 22.09
C LEU A 246 -20.58 25.35 21.62
N SER A 247 -19.54 24.92 22.31
CA SER A 247 -18.14 25.06 21.90
C SER A 247 -17.43 23.70 21.95
N VAL A 248 -16.33 23.59 21.21
CA VAL A 248 -15.40 22.45 21.24
C VAL A 248 -13.97 22.95 21.42
N GLY A 249 -13.15 22.24 22.20
CA GLY A 249 -11.79 22.66 22.60
C GLY A 249 -11.76 23.36 23.96
N ALA A 250 -10.56 23.63 24.50
CA ALA A 250 -10.42 24.40 25.74
C ALA A 250 -10.50 25.91 25.46
N GLY A 251 -11.48 26.55 26.11
CA GLY A 251 -11.74 27.98 26.10
C GLY A 251 -13.14 28.28 26.63
#